data_AF-A0A1A8E3S4-F1
#
_entry.id   AF-A0A1A8E3S4-F1
#
_cell.length_a   1.000
_cell.length_b   1.000
_cell.length_c   1.000
_cell.angle_alpha   90.00
_cell.angle_beta   90.00
_cell.angle_gamma   90.00
#
_symmetry.space_group_name_H-M   'P 1'
#
loop_
_entity.id
_entity.type
_entity.pdbx_description
1 polymer ?
#
loop_
_entity_poly.entity_id
_entity_poly.type
_entity_poly.pdbx_seq_one_letter_code
_entity_poly.pdbx_strand_id
1 'polypeptide(L)' 'MANSGIQLLGFFLSLVGIVALIIGTILPQWKMSAYIGDNIITAVAMYQGLWMS' A
#
# COMPACT_ATOMS: atom_id res chain seq x y z
N MET A 1 37.48 0.85 5.93
CA MET A 1 36.71 -0.06 6.81
C MET A 1 35.25 0.30 6.69
N ALA A 2 34.36 -0.69 6.54
CA ALA A 2 32.93 -0.41 6.42
C ALA A 2 32.40 0.21 7.72
N ASN A 3 31.62 1.27 7.60
CA ASN A 3 31.05 1.94 8.76
C ASN A 3 29.87 1.12 9.31
N SER A 4 30.06 0.49 10.46
CA SER A 4 29.06 -0.37 11.12
C SER A 4 27.72 0.36 11.36
N GLY A 5 27.76 1.68 11.62
CA GLY A 5 26.55 2.47 11.81
C GLY A 5 25.66 2.54 10.56
N ILE A 6 26.25 2.70 9.37
CA ILE A 6 25.52 2.75 8.10
C ILE A 6 24.96 1.37 7.73
N GLN A 7 25.72 0.31 8.01
CA GLN A 7 25.26 -1.07 7.78
C GLN A 7 24.03 -1.41 8.64
N LEU A 8 24.06 -1.05 9.92
CA LEU A 8 22.95 -1.30 10.83
C LEU A 8 21.71 -0.47 10.46
N LEU A 9 21.91 0.79 10.07
CA LEU A 9 20.84 1.65 9.54
C LEU A 9 20.18 1.02 8.31
N GLY A 10 20.97 0.59 7.32
CA GLY A 10 20.47 -0.05 6.11
C GLY A 10 19.70 -1.35 6.40
N PHE A 11 20.17 -2.14 7.36
CA PHE A 11 19.48 -3.35 7.82
C PHE A 11 18.10 -3.03 8.39
N PHE A 12 17.99 -2.04 9.29
CA PHE A 12 16.69 -1.64 9.84
C PHE A 12 15.75 -1.06 8.78
N LEU A 13 16.25 -0.25 7.84
CA LEU A 13 15.44 0.25 6.73
C LEU A 13 14.92 -0.89 5.86
N SER A 14 15.75 -1.91 5.59
CA SER A 14 15.32 -3.09 4.82
C SER A 14 14.21 -3.86 5.53
N LEU A 15 14.32 -4.06 6.86
CA LEU A 15 13.26 -4.72 7.64
C LEU A 15 11.94 -3.93 7.57
N VAL A 16 11.99 -2.61 7.74
CA VAL A 16 10.80 -1.76 7.62
C VAL A 16 10.22 -1.81 6.21
N GLY A 17 11.07 -1.82 5.18
CA GLY A 17 10.64 -1.94 3.79
C GLY A 17 9.89 -3.23 3.50
N ILE A 18 10.37 -4.36 4.03
CA ILE A 18 9.68 -5.66 3.90
C ILE A 18 8.32 -5.63 4.58
N VAL A 19 8.23 -5.09 5.80
CA VAL A 19 6.96 -4.98 6.54
C VAL A 19 5.97 -4.10 5.78
N ALA A 20 6.42 -2.94 5.29
CA ALA A 20 5.58 -2.03 4.50
C ALA A 20 5.09 -2.67 3.20
N LEU A 21 5.93 -3.46 2.53
CA LEU A 21 5.57 -4.18 1.31
C LEU A 21 4.49 -5.24 1.58
N ILE A 22 4.62 -6.03 2.65
CA ILE A 22 3.61 -7.01 3.06
C ILE A 22 2.28 -6.30 3.34
N ILE A 23 2.29 -5.21 4.12
CA ILE A 23 1.08 -4.44 4.41
C ILE A 23 0.46 -3.88 3.12
N GLY A 24 1.27 -3.27 2.25
CA GLY A 24 0.82 -2.71 0.98
C GLY A 24 0.17 -3.75 0.07
N THR A 25 0.73 -4.96 -0.01
CA THR A 25 0.17 -6.03 -0.85
C THR A 25 -1.16 -6.60 -0.35
N ILE A 26 -1.39 -6.62 0.97
CA ILE A 26 -2.64 -7.13 1.55
C ILE A 26 -3.76 -6.07 1.50
N LEU A 27 -3.41 -4.78 1.52
CA LEU A 27 -4.39 -3.71 1.47
C LEU A 27 -5.24 -3.78 0.19
N PRO A 28 -6.57 -3.58 0.26
CA PRO A 28 -7.46 -3.63 -0.89
C PRO A 28 -7.50 -2.34 -1.72
N GLN A 29 -6.68 -1.34 -1.38
CA GLN A 29 -6.81 0.02 -1.91
C GLN A 29 -5.91 0.29 -3.13
N TRP A 30 -5.67 -0.72 -3.97
CA TRP A 30 -4.79 -0.60 -5.13
C TRP A 30 -5.41 0.23 -6.25
N LYS A 31 -6.73 0.11 -6.44
CA LYS A 31 -7.50 0.92 -7.38
C LYS A 31 -8.79 1.39 -6.71
N MET A 32 -8.95 2.70 -6.57
CA MET A 32 -10.19 3.32 -6.08
C MET A 32 -11.01 3.82 -7.27
N SER A 33 -12.32 3.59 -7.26
CA SER A 33 -13.25 4.17 -8.22
C SER A 33 -14.47 4.69 -7.47
N ALA A 34 -14.72 5.99 -7.57
CA ALA A 34 -15.85 6.65 -6.91
C ALA A 34 -16.88 7.07 -7.95
N TYR A 35 -18.11 6.61 -7.77
CA TYR A 35 -19.25 6.89 -8.62
C TYR A 35 -20.13 7.90 -7.89
N ILE A 36 -19.91 9.18 -8.18
CA ILE A 36 -20.58 10.32 -7.52
C ILE A 36 -20.91 11.35 -8.61
N GLY A 37 -22.16 11.81 -8.68
CA GLY A 37 -22.61 12.81 -9.65
C GLY A 37 -24.11 12.72 -9.95
N ASP A 38 -24.64 13.73 -10.65
CA ASP A 38 -26.09 13.94 -10.83
C ASP A 38 -26.82 12.83 -11.59
N ASN A 39 -26.11 12.04 -12.41
CA ASN A 39 -26.67 10.90 -13.15
C ASN A 39 -26.41 9.53 -12.48
N ILE A 40 -25.87 9.50 -11.27
CA ILE A 40 -25.54 8.26 -10.54
C ILE A 40 -26.69 7.95 -9.56
N ILE A 41 -27.39 6.83 -9.78
CA ILE A 41 -28.58 6.45 -8.99
C ILE A 41 -28.22 6.13 -7.53
N THR A 42 -27.04 5.54 -7.28
CA THR A 42 -26.52 5.25 -5.94
C THR A 42 -25.04 5.59 -5.86
N ALA A 43 -24.66 6.47 -4.93
CA ALA A 43 -23.26 6.79 -4.70
C ALA A 43 -22.51 5.57 -4.11
N VAL A 44 -21.48 5.10 -4.81
CA VAL A 44 -20.68 3.94 -4.39
C VAL A 44 -19.19 4.25 -4.56
N ALA A 45 -18.39 3.89 -3.56
CA ALA A 45 -16.94 3.85 -3.65
C ALA A 45 -16.50 2.39 -3.73
N MET A 46 -15.83 2.02 -4.82
CA MET A 46 -15.27 0.70 -5.05
C MET A 46 -13.77 0.73 -4.81
N TYR A 47 -13.29 -0.25 -4.04
CA TYR A 47 -11.87 -0.47 -3.79
C TYR A 47 -11.50 -1.85 -4.30
N GLN A 48 -10.60 -1.91 -5.27
CA GLN A 48 -10.10 -3.16 -5.82
C GLN A 48 -8.65 -3.34 -5.39
N GLY A 49 -8.41 -4.44 -4.66
CA GLY A 49 -7.10 -4.88 -4.23
C GLY A 49 -6.43 -5.80 -5.25
N LEU A 50 -5.19 -6.19 -4.96
CA LEU A 50 -4.50 -7.22 -5.74
C LEU A 50 -5.16 -8.59 -5.62
N TRP A 51 -5.59 -8.95 -4.40
CA TRP A 51 -6.09 -10.28 -4.07
C TRP A 51 -7.62 -10.34 -3.96
N MET A 52 -8.26 -9.20 -3.71
CA MET A 52 -9.69 -9.10 -3.49
C MET A 52 -10.27 -7.97 -4.35
N SER A 53 -11.46 -8.21 -4.90
CA SER A 53 -12.23 -7.28 -5.72
C SER A 53 -13.58 -7.01 -5.11
#